data_AF-A0A5B0G4R6-F1
#
_entry.id   AF-A0A5B0G4R6-F1
#
_cell.length_a   1.000
_cell.length_b   1.000
_cell.length_c   1.000
_cell.angle_alpha   90.00
_cell.angle_beta   90.00
_cell.angle_gamma   90.00
#
_symmetry.space_group_name_H-M   'P 1'
#
loop_
_entity.id
_entity.type
_entity.pdbx_description
1 polymer ?
#
loop_
_entity_poly.entity_id
_entity_poly.type
_entity_poly.pdbx_seq_one_letter_code
_entity_poly.pdbx_strand_id
1 'polypeptide(L)' 'MSHANAALTPRARLRLAQLVVEHGWTHTAAATMFMVSARTAKKWSDRYRAEGPAGMAD' A
#
# COMPACT_ATOMS: atom_id res chain seq x y z
N MET A 1 -4.26 16.76 17.33
CA MET A 1 -4.96 16.45 16.06
C MET A 1 -4.35 15.15 15.53
N SER A 2 -4.93 14.02 15.92
CA SER A 2 -4.34 12.67 15.80
C SER A 2 -4.67 12.00 14.47
N HIS A 3 -3.62 11.55 13.78
CA HIS A 3 -3.56 10.39 12.85
C HIS A 3 -4.79 10.09 12.00
N ALA A 4 -5.31 11.05 11.23
CA ALA A 4 -6.47 10.74 10.40
C ALA A 4 -6.15 9.66 9.35
N ASN A 5 -4.97 9.65 8.68
CA ASN A 5 -4.69 8.67 7.62
C ASN A 5 -3.20 8.59 7.17
N ALA A 6 -2.25 8.31 8.06
CA ALA A 6 -0.84 8.15 7.65
C ALA A 6 -0.67 7.10 6.53
N ALA A 7 -1.47 6.03 6.57
CA ALA A 7 -1.51 4.96 5.57
C ALA A 7 -2.14 5.37 4.23
N LEU A 8 -3.01 6.38 4.18
CA LEU A 8 -3.60 6.82 2.89
C LEU A 8 -2.72 7.81 2.14
N THR A 9 -1.62 8.27 2.74
CA THR A 9 -0.70 9.15 2.02
C THR A 9 -0.16 8.43 0.77
N PRO A 10 0.01 9.12 -0.37
CA PRO A 10 0.61 8.56 -1.57
C PRO A 10 1.90 7.77 -1.30
N ARG A 11 2.75 8.30 -0.42
CA ARG A 11 4.01 7.69 -0.01
C ARG A 11 3.81 6.39 0.76
N ALA A 12 2.85 6.32 1.67
CA ALA A 12 2.58 5.10 2.42
C ALA A 12 2.01 3.99 1.53
N ARG A 13 1.11 4.35 0.60
CA ARG A 13 0.56 3.41 -0.39
C ARG A 13 1.65 2.84 -1.29
N LEU A 14 2.55 3.70 -1.78
CA LEU A 14 3.70 3.29 -2.58
C LEU A 14 4.60 2.31 -1.82
N ARG A 15 4.95 2.63 -0.57
CA ARG A 15 5.78 1.75 0.26
C ARG A 15 5.11 0.39 0.51
N LEU A 16 3.82 0.39 0.82
CA LEU A 16 3.07 -0.86 0.98
C LEU A 16 3.13 -1.70 -0.29
N ALA A 17 2.86 -1.09 -1.45
CA ALA A 17 2.82 -1.81 -2.72
C ALA A 17 4.18 -2.39 -3.11
N GLN A 18 5.28 -1.64 -2.89
CA GLN A 18 6.64 -2.13 -3.12
C GLN A 18 6.98 -3.33 -2.23
N LEU A 19 6.60 -3.32 -0.94
CA LEU A 19 6.81 -4.47 -0.05
C LEU A 19 6.15 -5.74 -0.60
N VAL A 20 4.93 -5.62 -1.11
CA VAL A 20 4.22 -6.78 -1.67
C VAL A 20 4.78 -7.21 -3.03
N VAL A 21 5.02 -6.26 -3.94
CA VAL A 21 5.33 -6.56 -5.34
C VAL A 21 6.81 -6.83 -5.55
N GLU A 22 7.70 -6.05 -4.94
CA GLU A 22 9.14 -6.14 -5.15
C GLU A 22 9.81 -7.03 -4.09
N HIS A 23 9.31 -6.99 -2.85
CA HIS A 23 9.89 -7.76 -1.74
C HIS A 23 9.10 -9.03 -1.38
N GLY A 24 8.02 -9.34 -2.12
CA GLY A 24 7.27 -10.59 -1.97
C GLY A 24 6.49 -10.73 -0.66
N TRP A 25 6.24 -9.62 0.06
CA TRP A 25 5.45 -9.67 1.29
C TRP A 25 4.02 -10.12 1.01
N THR A 26 3.42 -10.83 1.96
CA THR A 26 1.99 -11.14 1.89
C THR A 26 1.17 -9.87 2.10
N HIS A 27 -0.01 -9.79 1.46
CA HIS A 27 -0.93 -8.67 1.64
C HIS A 27 -1.30 -8.47 3.12
N THR A 28 -1.45 -9.55 3.89
CA THR A 28 -1.77 -9.49 5.33
C THR A 28 -0.62 -8.88 6.13
N ALA A 29 0.62 -9.31 5.90
CA ALA A 29 1.79 -8.76 6.61
C ALA A 29 1.96 -7.27 6.35
N ALA A 30 1.88 -6.86 5.07
CA ALA A 30 1.95 -5.46 4.70
C ALA A 30 0.75 -4.65 5.24
N ALA A 31 -0.46 -5.21 5.20
CA ALA A 31 -1.65 -4.55 5.73
C ALA A 31 -1.56 -4.28 7.23
N THR A 32 -1.07 -5.23 8.02
CA THR A 32 -0.87 -5.07 9.47
C THR A 32 0.11 -3.94 9.77
N MET A 33 1.25 -3.87 9.07
CA MET A 33 2.26 -2.82 9.27
C MET A 33 1.70 -1.41 9.00
N PHE A 34 0.80 -1.29 8.03
CA PHE A 34 0.22 0.00 7.63
C PHE A 34 -1.16 0.24 8.22
N MET A 35 -1.64 -0.61 9.13
CA MET A 35 -2.95 -0.47 9.79
C MET A 35 -4.12 -0.36 8.78
N VAL A 36 -4.06 -1.15 7.70
CA VAL A 36 -5.13 -1.23 6.68
C VAL A 36 -5.66 -2.66 6.56
N SER A 37 -6.73 -2.86 5.79
CA SER A 37 -7.20 -4.20 5.47
C SER A 37 -6.31 -4.89 4.43
N ALA A 38 -6.23 -6.23 4.46
CA ALA A 38 -5.56 -7.00 3.41
C ALA A 38 -6.17 -6.76 2.01
N ARG A 39 -7.46 -6.43 1.94
CA ARG A 39 -8.14 -6.03 0.69
C ARG A 39 -7.61 -4.70 0.15
N THR A 40 -7.39 -3.72 1.04
CA THR A 40 -6.78 -2.42 0.69
C THR A 40 -5.35 -2.62 0.19
N ALA A 41 -4.57 -3.44 0.89
CA ALA A 41 -3.23 -3.79 0.47
C ALA A 41 -3.22 -4.43 -0.93
N LYS A 42 -4.11 -5.40 -1.19
CA LYS A 42 -4.27 -6.00 -2.52
C LYS A 42 -4.60 -4.96 -3.59
N LYS A 43 -5.55 -4.06 -3.32
CA LYS A 43 -5.93 -3.00 -4.25
C LYS A 43 -4.73 -2.11 -4.66
N TRP A 44 -3.92 -1.70 -3.69
CA TRP A 44 -2.74 -0.87 -3.97
C TRP A 44 -1.65 -1.66 -4.69
N SER A 45 -1.40 -2.91 -4.31
CA SER A 45 -0.43 -3.77 -5.00
C SER A 45 -0.82 -4.05 -6.45
N ASP A 46 -2.10 -4.31 -6.72
CA ASP A 46 -2.60 -4.52 -8.08
C ASP A 46 -2.45 -3.26 -8.93
N ARG A 47 -2.82 -2.10 -8.37
CA ARG A 47 -2.66 -0.82 -9.06
C ARG A 47 -1.18 -0.50 -9.32
N TYR A 48 -0.29 -0.78 -8.37
CA TYR A 48 1.14 -0.61 -8.57
C TYR A 48 1.70 -1.49 -9.69
N ARG A 49 1.20 -2.74 -9.83
CA ARG A 49 1.57 -3.60 -10.96
C ARG A 49 1.11 -3.04 -12.31
N ALA A 50 -0.05 -2.39 -12.35
CA ALA A 50 -0.63 -1.86 -13.58
C ALA A 50 -0.04 -0.49 -13.98
N GLU A 51 0.15 0.40 -13.02
CA GLU A 51 0.44 1.83 -13.25
C GLU A 51 1.79 2.27 -12.69
N GLY A 52 2.50 1.37 -12.00
CA GLY A 52 3.74 1.69 -11.31
C GLY A 52 3.55 2.73 -10.20
N PRO A 53 4.61 3.50 -9.87
CA PRO A 53 4.53 4.56 -8.86
C PRO A 53 3.48 5.64 -9.13
N ALA A 54 3.15 5.90 -10.41
CA ALA A 54 2.19 6.92 -10.80
C ALA A 54 0.78 6.65 -10.25
N GLY A 55 0.36 5.38 -10.20
CA GLY A 55 -0.95 5.00 -9.66
C GLY A 55 -1.11 5.19 -8.14
N MET A 56 -0.04 5.53 -7.43
CA MET A 56 -0.06 5.79 -5.99
C MET A 56 -0.22 7.27 -5.64
N ALA A 57 -0.24 8.17 -6.65
CA ALA A 57 -0.34 9.61 -6.46
C ALA A 57 -1.78 10.12 -6.23
N ASP A 58 -2.80 9.33 -6.61
CA ASP A 58 -4.23 9.71 -6.65
C ASP A 58 -4.88 9.90 -5.27
#